data_AF-A0A7W4VTK0-F1
#
_entry.id   AF-A0A7W4VTK0-F1
#
_cell.length_a   1.000
_cell.length_b   1.000
_cell.length_c   1.000
_cell.angle_alpha   90.00
_cell.angle_beta   90.00
_cell.angle_gamma   90.00
#
_symmetry.space_group_name_H-M   'P 1'
#
loop_
_entity.id
_entity.type
_entity.pdbx_description
1 polymer ?
#
loop_
_entity_poly.entity_id
_entity_poly.type
_entity_poly.pdbx_seq_one_letter_code
_entity_poly.pdbx_strand_id
1 'polypeptide(L)'
;MGICYGDFIQNNRDRTIASAYSLRPLPGAPVSTPMTWDELAGVRDPREYNLFTVPDRVRDGDAWATIDETAYSLDPLLRLWEELPGGELNFPPDYPKMPGEPPRVQPSKKVAEHWDEAGNRIE
;
A
#
# COMPACT_ATOMS: atom_id res chain seq x y z
N MET A 1 -11.54 -15.38 -9.34
CA MET A 1 -11.34 -13.95 -9.04
C MET A 1 -10.37 -13.88 -7.87
N GLY A 2 -9.23 -13.22 -8.01
CA GLY A 2 -8.31 -13.00 -6.89
C GLY A 2 -8.79 -11.83 -6.02
N ILE A 3 -8.28 -11.74 -4.78
CA ILE A 3 -8.46 -10.58 -3.91
C ILE A 3 -7.26 -9.63 -4.08
N CYS A 4 -7.50 -8.32 -3.99
CA CYS A 4 -6.44 -7.31 -3.91
C CYS A 4 -6.17 -7.01 -2.43
N TYR A 5 -4.90 -7.00 -2.02
CA TYR A 5 -4.51 -6.64 -0.67
C TYR A 5 -4.05 -5.17 -0.63
N GLY A 6 -4.77 -4.34 0.12
CA GLY A 6 -4.36 -2.97 0.40
C GLY A 6 -3.28 -2.97 1.48
N ASP A 7 -2.01 -2.89 1.06
CA ASP A 7 -0.88 -3.01 1.98
C ASP A 7 -0.63 -1.74 2.82
N PHE A 8 -1.45 -1.54 3.85
CA PHE A 8 -1.39 -0.38 4.74
C PHE A 8 -0.09 -0.29 5.55
N ILE A 9 0.62 -1.42 5.75
CA ILE A 9 1.86 -1.45 6.53
C ILE A 9 3.02 -0.74 5.80
N GLN A 10 2.86 -0.38 4.52
CA GLN A 10 3.86 0.36 3.74
C GLN A 10 4.08 1.79 4.24
N ASN A 11 3.15 2.34 5.02
CA ASN A 11 3.31 3.65 5.68
C ASN A 11 4.20 3.60 6.94
N ASN A 12 4.60 2.40 7.37
CA ASN A 12 5.54 2.25 8.48
C ASN A 12 6.95 2.68 8.08
N ARG A 13 7.76 3.03 9.08
CA ARG A 13 9.17 3.38 8.89
C ARG A 13 9.96 2.19 8.32
N ASP A 14 11.01 2.47 7.55
CA ASP A 14 11.94 1.47 6.98
C ASP A 14 11.27 0.40 6.07
N ARG A 15 10.14 0.75 5.45
CA ARG A 15 9.49 -0.06 4.41
C ARG A 15 10.07 0.24 3.03
N THR A 16 10.21 -0.78 2.20
CA THR A 16 10.72 -0.64 0.83
C THR A 16 9.60 -0.24 -0.12
N ILE A 17 9.81 0.88 -0.82
CA ILE A 17 8.92 1.38 -1.88
C ILE A 17 9.80 1.77 -3.07
N ALA A 18 9.45 1.26 -4.26
CA ALA A 18 10.12 1.64 -5.49
C ALA A 18 9.80 3.10 -5.82
N SER A 19 10.81 3.93 -6.09
CA SER A 19 10.58 5.33 -6.42
C SER A 19 9.90 5.48 -7.78
N ALA A 20 9.30 6.64 -8.03
CA ALA A 20 8.93 7.04 -9.38
C ALA A 20 10.13 6.92 -10.34
N TYR A 21 9.86 6.45 -11.55
CA TYR A 21 10.81 6.19 -12.63
C TYR A 21 11.93 5.17 -12.32
N SER A 22 11.88 4.48 -11.17
CA SER A 22 12.82 3.40 -10.88
C SER A 22 12.58 2.17 -11.77
N LEU A 23 13.67 1.55 -12.21
CA LEU A 23 13.64 0.24 -12.87
C LEU A 23 13.34 -0.86 -11.86
N ARG A 24 12.63 -1.89 -12.32
CA ARG A 24 12.39 -3.12 -11.57
C ARG A 24 13.32 -4.22 -12.09
N PRO A 25 13.95 -5.01 -11.20
CA PRO A 25 14.83 -6.12 -11.58
C PRO A 25 14.01 -7.33 -12.06
N LEU A 26 13.24 -7.14 -13.13
CA LEU A 26 12.35 -8.12 -13.75
C LEU A 26 12.66 -8.20 -15.25
N PRO A 27 12.33 -9.32 -15.92
CA PRO A 27 12.46 -9.43 -17.37
C PRO A 27 11.78 -8.27 -18.11
N GLY A 28 12.47 -7.70 -19.08
CA GLY A 28 12.00 -6.52 -19.83
C GLY A 28 12.29 -5.17 -19.15
N ALA A 29 12.91 -5.16 -17.97
CA ALA A 29 13.24 -3.95 -17.21
C ALA A 29 12.06 -2.94 -17.08
N PRO A 30 10.91 -3.35 -16.50
CA PRO A 30 9.77 -2.45 -16.29
C PRO A 30 10.13 -1.27 -15.40
N VAL A 31 9.38 -0.17 -15.56
CA VAL A 31 9.60 1.08 -14.82
C VAL A 31 8.36 1.40 -13.97
N SER A 32 8.59 1.83 -12.72
CA SER A 32 7.54 2.42 -11.87
C SER A 32 7.13 3.78 -12.46
N THR A 33 6.10 3.82 -13.29
CA THR A 33 5.83 4.97 -14.16
C THR A 33 4.64 5.78 -13.62
N PRO A 34 4.84 7.04 -13.18
CA PRO A 34 3.74 7.95 -12.82
C PRO A 34 2.76 8.15 -13.97
N MET A 35 1.45 8.20 -13.71
CA MET A 35 0.42 8.32 -14.76
C MET A 35 -0.71 9.24 -14.32
N THR A 36 -1.41 9.81 -15.30
CA THR A 36 -2.72 10.42 -15.05
C THR A 36 -3.77 9.33 -14.79
N TRP A 37 -4.90 9.69 -14.18
CA TRP A 37 -5.98 8.75 -13.93
C TRP A 37 -6.58 8.16 -15.22
N ASP A 38 -6.67 8.98 -16.28
CA ASP A 38 -7.20 8.54 -17.58
C ASP A 38 -6.26 7.56 -18.27
N GLU A 39 -4.94 7.81 -18.22
CA GLU A 39 -3.96 6.85 -18.74
C GLU A 39 -4.00 5.54 -17.95
N LEU A 40 -4.03 5.61 -16.61
CA LEU A 40 -4.07 4.44 -15.73
C LEU A 40 -5.28 3.54 -16.02
N ALA A 41 -6.45 4.12 -16.25
CA ALA A 41 -7.66 3.39 -16.59
C ALA A 41 -7.55 2.60 -17.91
N GLY A 42 -6.65 3.03 -18.82
CA GLY A 42 -6.37 2.36 -20.09
C GLY A 42 -5.28 1.29 -20.02
N VAL A 43 -4.52 1.18 -18.92
CA VAL A 43 -3.41 0.24 -18.81
C VAL A 43 -3.92 -1.20 -18.73
N ARG A 44 -3.39 -2.06 -19.62
CA ARG A 44 -3.70 -3.50 -19.62
C ARG A 44 -2.54 -4.36 -19.13
N ASP A 45 -1.31 -3.97 -19.43
CA ASP A 45 -0.10 -4.62 -18.91
C ASP A 45 0.92 -3.56 -18.46
N PRO A 46 1.28 -3.50 -17.16
CA PRO A 46 2.27 -2.55 -16.68
C PRO A 46 3.67 -2.76 -17.29
N ARG A 47 3.97 -3.93 -17.88
CA ARG A 47 5.27 -4.21 -18.53
C ARG A 47 5.48 -3.45 -19.84
N GLU A 48 4.41 -2.90 -20.41
CA GLU A 48 4.49 -2.01 -21.57
C GLU A 48 5.30 -0.74 -21.25
N TYR A 49 5.37 -0.37 -19.97
CA TYR A 49 6.20 0.73 -19.46
C TYR A 49 7.53 0.19 -18.93
N ASN A 50 8.58 0.38 -19.72
CA ASN A 50 9.90 -0.16 -19.45
C ASN A 50 11.00 0.81 -19.91
N LEU A 51 12.25 0.41 -19.69
CA LEU A 51 13.45 1.18 -20.02
C LEU A 51 13.45 1.77 -21.45
N PHE A 52 12.83 1.10 -22.41
CA PHE A 52 12.84 1.50 -23.82
C PHE A 52 11.64 2.37 -24.21
N THR A 53 10.51 2.24 -23.53
CA THR A 53 9.25 2.93 -23.90
C THR A 53 9.00 4.20 -23.08
N VAL A 54 9.44 4.22 -21.83
CA VAL A 54 9.19 5.34 -20.91
C VAL A 54 9.88 6.64 -21.33
N PRO A 55 11.11 6.64 -21.87
CA PRO A 55 11.75 7.88 -22.33
C PRO A 55 10.95 8.63 -23.39
N ASP A 56 10.28 7.94 -24.31
CA ASP A 56 9.41 8.60 -25.29
C ASP A 56 8.12 9.10 -24.65
N ARG A 57 7.51 8.29 -23.77
CA ARG A 57 6.29 8.69 -23.05
C ARG A 57 6.46 9.98 -22.26
N VAL A 58 7.58 10.18 -21.54
CA VAL A 58 7.77 11.37 -20.69
C VAL A 58 7.92 12.67 -21.49
N ARG A 59 8.07 12.58 -22.82
CA ARG A 59 8.13 13.77 -23.70
C ARG A 59 6.78 14.45 -23.85
N ASP A 60 5.69 13.72 -23.60
CA ASP A 60 4.32 14.23 -23.67
C ASP A 60 3.94 15.07 -22.43
N GLY A 61 4.81 15.09 -21.40
CA GLY A 61 4.65 15.88 -20.19
C GLY A 61 4.82 15.09 -18.90
N ASP A 62 4.77 15.78 -17.78
CA ASP A 62 4.80 15.18 -16.45
C ASP A 62 3.38 15.02 -15.89
N ALA A 63 2.95 13.78 -15.72
CA ALA A 63 1.65 13.46 -15.15
C ALA A 63 1.49 13.94 -13.69
N TRP A 64 2.60 14.15 -12.98
CA TRP A 64 2.61 14.59 -11.58
C TRP A 64 3.11 16.03 -11.42
N ALA A 65 3.10 16.85 -12.48
CA ALA A 65 3.65 18.21 -12.47
C ALA A 65 3.16 19.09 -11.30
N THR A 66 1.94 18.86 -10.82
CA THR A 66 1.30 19.66 -9.77
C THR A 66 1.32 19.02 -8.37
N ILE A 67 2.01 17.88 -8.19
CA ILE A 67 1.96 17.10 -6.95
C ILE A 67 2.37 17.91 -5.71
N ASP A 68 3.34 18.81 -5.86
CA ASP A 68 3.87 19.63 -4.77
C ASP A 68 3.18 21.00 -4.65
N GLU A 69 2.23 21.32 -5.53
CA GLU A 69 1.54 22.63 -5.53
C GLU A 69 0.52 22.75 -4.40
N THR A 70 -0.05 21.64 -3.94
CA THR A 70 -1.10 21.63 -2.90
C THR A 70 -0.82 20.56 -1.85
N ALA A 71 -0.59 21.00 -0.61
CA ALA A 71 -0.60 20.12 0.54
C ALA A 71 -2.04 19.95 1.07
N TYR A 72 -2.50 18.71 1.19
CA TYR A 72 -3.83 18.38 1.72
C TYR A 72 -3.78 18.01 3.21
N SER A 73 -4.82 18.37 3.97
CA SER A 73 -4.94 18.01 5.39
C SER A 73 -5.29 16.52 5.56
N LEU A 74 -4.76 15.91 6.62
CA LEU A 74 -5.11 14.56 7.06
C LEU A 74 -6.39 14.49 7.90
N ASP A 75 -6.96 15.63 8.33
CA ASP A 75 -8.14 15.68 9.21
C ASP A 75 -9.35 14.86 8.70
N PRO A 76 -9.66 14.81 7.40
CA PRO A 76 -10.74 13.94 6.91
C PRO A 76 -10.47 12.45 7.18
N LEU A 77 -9.22 12.00 7.06
CA LEU A 77 -8.83 10.61 7.32
C LEU A 77 -8.82 10.30 8.82
N LEU A 78 -8.42 11.26 9.66
CA LEU A 78 -8.47 11.13 11.12
C LEU A 78 -9.92 11.05 11.64
N ARG A 79 -10.84 11.82 11.07
CA ARG A 79 -12.28 11.69 11.40
C ARG A 79 -12.84 10.33 11.00
N LEU A 80 -12.49 9.84 9.81
CA LEU A 80 -12.88 8.48 9.39
C LEU A 80 -12.35 7.41 10.34
N TRP A 81 -11.13 7.58 10.87
CA TRP A 81 -10.55 6.68 11.86
C TRP A 81 -11.35 6.63 13.17
N GLU A 82 -11.87 7.77 13.63
CA GLU A 82 -12.69 7.86 14.84
C GLU A 82 -14.10 7.28 14.64
N GLU A 83 -14.67 7.42 13.43
CA GLU A 83 -16.04 7.02 13.11
C GLU A 83 -16.17 5.54 12.70
N LEU A 84 -15.17 4.99 12.00
CA LEU A 84 -15.24 3.64 11.47
C LEU A 84 -14.88 2.58 12.53
N PRO A 85 -15.62 1.46 12.59
CA PRO A 85 -15.22 0.33 13.42
C PRO A 85 -13.98 -0.34 12.83
N GLY A 86 -13.06 -0.80 13.68
CA GLY A 86 -11.91 -1.61 13.24
C GLY A 86 -10.62 -1.36 14.02
N GLY A 87 -10.39 -0.12 14.49
CA GLY A 87 -9.22 0.24 15.28
C GLY A 87 -7.88 -0.12 14.62
N GLU A 88 -6.84 -0.26 15.44
CA GLU A 88 -5.49 -0.59 14.99
C GLU A 88 -5.39 -2.02 14.44
N LEU A 89 -4.79 -2.14 13.25
CA LEU A 89 -4.44 -3.42 12.66
C LEU A 89 -3.04 -3.86 13.11
N ASN A 90 -2.78 -5.16 13.05
CA ASN A 90 -1.51 -5.71 13.47
C ASN A 90 -0.34 -5.21 12.61
N PHE A 91 0.80 -4.99 13.26
CA PHE A 91 2.07 -4.72 12.58
C PHE A 91 2.66 -6.00 11.99
N PRO A 92 3.65 -5.88 11.08
CA PRO A 92 4.45 -7.02 10.65
C PRO A 92 5.10 -7.72 11.86
N PRO A 93 5.20 -9.06 11.88
CA PRO A 93 5.70 -9.82 13.03
C PRO A 93 7.08 -9.36 13.55
N ASP A 94 7.97 -9.00 12.64
CA ASP A 94 9.37 -8.62 12.95
C ASP A 94 9.57 -7.10 13.05
N TYR A 95 8.49 -6.31 13.06
CA TYR A 95 8.62 -4.86 13.08
C TYR A 95 9.03 -4.36 14.48
N PRO A 96 10.18 -3.65 14.62
CA PRO A 96 10.71 -3.27 15.92
C PRO A 96 9.76 -2.32 16.66
N LYS A 97 9.75 -2.41 18.00
CA LYS A 97 9.04 -1.48 18.87
C LYS A 97 10.00 -0.41 19.39
N MET A 98 9.54 0.83 19.44
CA MET A 98 10.30 1.91 20.06
C MET A 98 10.16 1.87 21.59
N PRO A 99 11.18 2.28 22.36
CA PRO A 99 11.04 2.44 23.80
C PRO A 99 9.89 3.40 24.14
N GLY A 100 8.98 2.97 25.02
CA GLY A 100 7.80 3.76 25.43
C GLY A 100 6.60 3.70 24.49
N GLU A 101 6.67 2.92 23.41
CA GLU A 101 5.53 2.72 22.51
C GLU A 101 4.37 1.94 23.18
N PRO A 102 3.11 2.36 22.99
CA PRO A 102 1.94 1.62 23.47
C PRO A 102 1.86 0.17 22.94
N PRO A 103 1.12 -0.73 23.62
CA PRO A 103 0.90 -2.09 23.13
C PRO A 103 0.16 -2.11 21.79
N ARG A 104 0.80 -2.66 20.75
CA ARG A 104 0.21 -2.91 19.43
C ARG A 104 -0.80 -4.06 19.45
N VAL A 105 -1.80 -3.98 18.58
CA VAL A 105 -2.73 -5.09 18.31
C VAL A 105 -1.97 -6.32 17.79
N GLN A 106 -2.20 -7.46 18.45
CA GLN A 106 -1.62 -8.74 18.05
C GLN A 106 -2.45 -9.39 16.96
N PRO A 107 -1.84 -10.11 16.00
CA PRO A 107 -2.59 -10.88 15.04
C PRO A 107 -3.45 -11.92 15.76
N SER A 108 -4.75 -11.91 15.49
CA SER A 108 -5.65 -12.92 16.03
C SER A 108 -5.40 -14.24 15.32
N LYS A 109 -4.70 -15.18 15.97
CA LYS A 109 -4.64 -16.56 15.51
C LYS A 109 -5.81 -17.33 16.11
N LYS A 110 -6.68 -17.88 15.26
CA LYS A 110 -7.72 -18.82 15.72
C LYS A 110 -7.03 -20.14 16.08
N VAL A 111 -6.99 -20.47 17.37
CA VAL A 111 -6.58 -21.80 17.85
C VAL A 111 -7.82 -22.69 17.80
N ALA A 112 -7.92 -23.55 16.80
CA ALA A 112 -9.15 -24.30 16.49
C ALA A 112 -9.78 -25.00 17.71
N GLU A 113 -8.95 -25.50 18.63
CA GLU A 113 -9.36 -26.18 19.87
C GLU A 113 -10.17 -25.30 20.84
N HIS A 114 -10.08 -23.98 20.72
CA HIS A 114 -10.81 -23.03 21.57
C HIS A 114 -12.12 -22.55 20.95
N TRP A 115 -12.54 -23.09 19.80
CA TRP A 115 -13.71 -22.61 19.08
C TRP A 115 -14.58 -23.76 18.59
N ASP A 116 -15.89 -23.70 18.84
CA ASP A 116 -16.83 -24.68 18.31
C ASP A 116 -17.05 -24.48 16.80
N GLU A 117 -17.80 -25.41 16.18
CA GLU A 117 -18.14 -25.35 14.76
C GLU A 117 -18.97 -24.11 14.38
N ALA A 118 -19.65 -23.49 15.37
CA ALA A 118 -20.42 -22.26 15.20
C ALA A 118 -19.58 -20.98 15.39
N GLY A 119 -18.31 -21.11 15.78
CA GLY A 119 -17.40 -19.98 16.00
C GLY A 119 -17.52 -19.31 17.37
N ASN A 120 -18.15 -19.96 18.35
CA ASN A 120 -18.15 -19.51 19.73
C ASN A 120 -16.90 -20.04 20.45
N ARG A 121 -16.40 -19.26 21.42
CA ARG A 121 -15.25 -19.69 22.24
C ARG A 121 -15.71 -20.77 23.22
N ILE A 122 -15.01 -21.90 23.25
CA ILE A 122 -15.22 -22.99 24.21
C ILE A 122 -14.32 -22.75 25.43
N GLU A 123 -14.86 -22.90 26.65
CA GLU A 123 -14.09 -22.82 27.92
C GLU A 123 -13.17 -24.03 28.13
#